data_AF-A0A1G1N5T1-F1
#
_entry.id   AF-A0A1G1N5T1-F1
#
_cell.length_a   1.000
_cell.length_b   1.000
_cell.length_c   1.000
_cell.angle_alpha   90.00
_cell.angle_beta   90.00
_cell.angle_gamma   90.00
#
_symmetry.space_group_name_H-M   'P 1'
#
loop_
_entity.id
_entity.type
_entity.pdbx_description
1 polymer ?
#
loop_
_entity_poly.entity_id
_entity_poly.type
_entity_poly.pdbx_seq_one_letter_code
_entity_poly.pdbx_strand_id
1 'polypeptide(L)' 'MSLVGQLTFSLQQWTLLEKRHPIALFCDEAHLYIPLRSEGDAANEVSIKIFEKIAKEGRKYGVGLVIISQRPSEVNWFY' A
#
# COMPACT_ATOMS: atom_id res chain seq x y z
N MET A 1 4.63 -7.86 2.60
CA MET A 1 3.71 -7.18 1.66
C MET A 1 4.20 -5.81 1.20
N SER A 2 4.77 -4.96 2.08
CA SER A 2 5.26 -3.62 1.72
C SER A 2 6.34 -3.61 0.62
N LEU A 3 7.29 -4.55 0.63
CA LEU A 3 8.29 -4.67 -0.44
C LEU A 3 7.66 -4.93 -1.82
N VAL A 4 6.67 -5.83 -1.89
CA VAL A 4 5.96 -6.12 -3.14
C VAL A 4 5.23 -4.88 -3.61
N GLY A 5 4.50 -4.20 -2.72
CA GLY A 5 3.84 -2.93 -3.03
C GLY A 5 4.84 -1.87 -3.53
N GLN A 6 5.99 -1.75 -2.88
CA GLN A 6 7.04 -0.80 -3.25
C GLN A 6 7.64 -1.11 -4.62
N LEU A 7 7.97 -2.37 -4.90
CA LEU A 7 8.54 -2.80 -6.18
C LEU A 7 7.52 -2.62 -7.32
N THR A 8 6.28 -3.06 -7.11
CA THR A 8 5.18 -2.87 -8.07
C THR A 8 4.98 -1.40 -8.38
N PHE A 9 4.89 -0.56 -7.35
CA PHE A 9 4.72 0.88 -7.52
C PHE A 9 5.91 1.51 -8.24
N SER A 10 7.14 1.18 -7.84
CA SER A 10 8.36 1.72 -8.46
C SER A 10 8.42 1.35 -9.95
N LEU A 11 8.18 0.08 -10.30
CA LEU A 11 8.18 -0.35 -11.70
C LEU A 11 7.17 0.43 -12.55
N GLN A 12 5.96 0.63 -12.02
CA GLN A 12 4.92 1.39 -12.71
C GLN A 12 5.25 2.88 -12.85
N GLN A 13 5.99 3.48 -11.90
CA GLN A 13 6.47 4.86 -12.02
C GLN A 13 7.44 5.04 -13.19
N TRP A 14 8.32 4.07 -13.44
CA TRP A 14 9.27 4.08 -14.55
C TRP A 14 8.70 3.57 -15.87
N THR A 15 7.50 2.96 -15.85
CA THR A 15 6.85 2.44 -17.05
C THR A 15 6.17 3.59 -17.82
N LEU A 16 6.44 3.65 -19.13
CA LEU A 16 5.78 4.59 -20.05
C LEU A 16 4.27 4.36 -20.07
N LEU A 17 3.48 5.43 -20.19
CA LEU A 17 2.02 5.38 -20.08
C LEU A 17 1.38 4.32 -21.01
N GLU A 18 1.84 4.24 -22.25
CA GLU A 18 1.37 3.29 -23.27
C GLU A 18 1.67 1.81 -22.95
N LYS A 19 2.63 1.55 -22.06
CA LYS A 19 3.02 0.21 -21.60
C LYS A 19 2.53 -0.09 -20.19
N ARG A 20 1.86 0.85 -19.51
CA ARG A 20 1.35 0.61 -18.15
C ARG A 20 0.19 -0.37 -18.19
N HIS A 21 0.27 -1.36 -17.32
CA HIS A 21 -0.79 -2.36 -17.11
C HIS A 21 -1.41 -2.08 -15.75
N PRO A 22 -2.75 -1.96 -15.63
CA PRO A 22 -3.40 -1.77 -14.34
C PRO A 22 -3.10 -2.94 -13.39
N ILE A 23 -2.66 -2.65 -12.17
CA ILE A 23 -2.39 -3.63 -11.13
C ILE A 23 -3.25 -3.30 -9.92
N ALA A 24 -3.98 -4.28 -9.40
CA ALA A 24 -4.68 -4.19 -8.13
C ALA A 24 -3.99 -5.09 -7.10
N LEU A 25 -3.51 -4.48 -6.01
CA LEU A 25 -2.91 -5.18 -4.88
C LEU A 25 -3.99 -5.45 -3.84
N PHE A 26 -4.32 -6.73 -3.63
CA PHE A 26 -5.26 -7.17 -2.60
C PHE A 26 -4.48 -7.53 -1.34
N CYS A 27 -4.69 -6.74 -0.28
CA CYS A 27 -4.07 -6.94 1.03
C CYS A 27 -5.12 -7.52 1.97
N ASP A 28 -5.14 -8.85 2.04
CA ASP A 28 -5.90 -9.58 3.06
C ASP A 28 -5.26 -9.45 4.44
N GLU A 29 -6.05 -9.60 5.49
CA GLU A 29 -5.59 -9.48 6.89
C GLU A 29 -4.84 -8.16 7.15
N ALA A 30 -5.31 -7.05 6.58
CA ALA A 30 -4.54 -5.81 6.48
C ALA A 30 -4.09 -5.21 7.83
N HIS A 31 -4.77 -5.56 8.93
CA HIS A 31 -4.38 -5.16 10.28
C HIS A 31 -3.00 -5.70 10.70
N LEU A 32 -2.50 -6.77 10.07
CA LEU A 32 -1.15 -7.31 10.30
C LEU A 32 -0.03 -6.45 9.69
N TYR A 33 -0.34 -5.69 8.64
CA TYR A 33 0.66 -4.96 7.85
C TYR A 33 0.48 -3.44 7.90
N ILE A 34 -0.68 -2.99 8.36
CA ILE A 34 -1.04 -1.58 8.55
C ILE A 34 -1.57 -1.43 9.98
N PRO A 35 -0.73 -1.68 11.00
CA PRO A 35 -1.15 -1.55 12.38
C PRO A 35 -1.45 -0.08 12.72
N LEU A 36 -2.41 0.14 13.62
CA LEU A 36 -2.58 1.42 14.32
C LEU A 36 -1.20 1.83 14.86
N ARG A 37 -0.72 3.03 14.53
CA ARG A 37 0.61 3.55 14.91
C ARG A 37 0.95 3.15 16.35
N SER A 38 1.74 2.09 16.52
CA SER A 38 2.31 1.66 17.78
C SER A 38 3.73 2.19 17.82
N GLU A 39 3.99 3.12 18.73
CA GLU A 39 5.32 3.67 18.94
C GLU A 39 6.32 2.53 19.21
N GLY A 40 7.34 2.38 18.35
CA GLY A 40 8.48 1.48 18.61
C GLY A 40 8.88 0.52 17.49
N ASP A 41 8.11 0.36 16.41
CA ASP A 41 8.48 -0.55 15.31
C ASP A 41 8.78 0.19 13.99
N ALA A 42 10.06 0.52 13.79
CA ALA A 42 10.55 1.26 12.62
C ALA A 42 10.23 0.57 11.28
N ALA A 43 10.13 -0.76 11.26
CA ALA A 43 9.81 -1.51 10.05
C ALA A 43 8.32 -1.34 9.66
N ASN A 44 7.45 -1.21 10.66
CA ASN A 44 6.02 -0.94 10.43
C ASN A 44 5.80 0.48 9.91
N GLU A 45 6.54 1.47 10.43
CA GLU A 45 6.46 2.85 9.91
C GLU A 45 6.81 2.96 8.43
N VAL A 46 7.87 2.27 7.98
CA VAL A 46 8.27 2.27 6.56
C VAL A 46 7.18 1.63 5.70
N SER A 47 6.62 0.51 6.16
CA SER A 47 5.55 -0.19 5.45
C SER A 47 4.29 0.69 5.31
N ILE A 48 3.90 1.37 6.40
CA ILE A 48 2.78 2.32 6.40
C ILE A 48 3.02 3.44 5.40
N LYS A 49 4.21 4.07 5.41
CA LYS A 49 4.56 5.15 4.47
C LYS A 49 4.46 4.71 3.01
N ILE A 50 4.89 3.49 2.70
CA ILE A 50 4.78 2.92 1.34
C ILE A 50 3.30 2.78 0.94
N PHE A 51 2.48 2.17 1.79
CA PHE A 51 1.06 1.97 1.50
C PHE A 51 0.30 3.31 1.40
N GLU A 52 0.58 4.29 2.26
CA GLU A 52 0.04 5.65 2.17
C GLU A 52 0.43 6.34 0.86
N LYS A 53 1.67 6.14 0.37
CA LYS A 53 2.09 6.69 -0.92
C LYS A 53 1.32 6.06 -2.08
N ILE A 54 1.17 4.73 -2.06
CA ILE A 54 0.38 4.00 -3.06
C ILE A 54 -1.10 4.44 -3.00
N ALA A 55 -1.65 4.69 -1.81
CA ALA A 55 -2.98 5.26 -1.62
C ALA A 55 -3.20 6.55 -2.41
N LYS A 56 -2.28 7.49 -2.21
CA LYS A 56 -2.39 8.88 -2.66
C LYS A 56 -2.05 9.01 -4.14
N GLU A 57 -1.09 8.22 -4.61
CA GLU A 57 -0.50 8.39 -5.94
C GLU A 57 -0.71 7.20 -6.88
N GLY A 58 -1.07 6.02 -6.36
CA GLY A 58 -1.21 4.76 -7.12
C GLY A 58 -2.02 4.91 -8.40
N ARG A 59 -3.17 5.59 -8.33
CA ARG A 59 -4.05 5.86 -9.48
C ARG A 59 -3.32 6.52 -10.65
N LYS A 60 -2.36 7.42 -10.39
CA LYS A 60 -1.58 8.11 -11.43
C LYS A 60 -0.70 7.15 -12.24
N TYR A 61 -0.34 6.02 -11.64
CA TYR A 61 0.57 5.02 -12.19
C TYR A 61 -0.14 3.68 -12.48
N GLY A 62 -1.47 3.63 -12.46
CA GLY A 62 -2.22 2.40 -12.72
C GLY A 62 -2.11 1.35 -11.61
N VAL A 63 -1.78 1.75 -10.38
CA VAL A 63 -1.71 0.85 -9.21
C VAL A 63 -2.87 1.17 -8.26
N GLY A 64 -3.72 0.18 -8.02
CA GLY A 64 -4.78 0.23 -7.02
C GLY A 64 -4.42 -0.61 -5.79
N LEU A 65 -4.87 -0.17 -4.62
CA LEU A 65 -4.76 -0.93 -3.37
C LEU A 65 -6.17 -1.28 -2.88
N VAL A 66 -6.37 -2.55 -2.54
CA VAL A 66 -7.61 -3.06 -1.96
C VAL A 66 -7.28 -3.63 -0.59
N ILE A 67 -7.86 -3.04 0.44
CA ILE A 67 -7.65 -3.42 1.84
C ILE A 67 -8.81 -4.31 2.28
N ILE A 68 -8.49 -5.50 2.77
CA ILE A 68 -9.45 -6.48 3.30
C ILE A 68 -9.02 -6.79 4.74
N SER A 69 -9.93 -6.64 5.70
CA SER A 69 -9.68 -6.95 7.10
C SER A 69 -10.98 -7.25 7.82
N GLN A 70 -10.95 -8.25 8.70
CA GLN A 70 -12.00 -8.57 9.66
C GLN A 70 -11.95 -7.70 10.92
N ARG A 71 -10.89 -6.89 11.09
CA ARG A 71 -10.72 -5.94 12.20
C ARG A 71 -10.59 -4.50 11.66
N PRO A 72 -11.66 -3.92 11.12
CA PRO A 72 -11.60 -2.60 10.49
C PRO A 72 -11.18 -1.49 11.48
N SER A 73 -11.48 -1.63 12.77
CA SER A 73 -11.07 -0.68 13.82
C SER A 73 -9.56 -0.64 14.08
N GLU A 74 -8.82 -1.68 13.69
CA GLU A 74 -7.36 -1.77 13.88
C GLU A 74 -6.59 -1.23 12.66
N VAL A 75 -7.29 -0.91 11.56
CA VAL A 75 -6.71 -0.37 10.33
C VAL A 75 -7.04 1.11 10.24
N ASN A 76 -6.12 1.99 10.62
CA ASN A 76 -6.33 3.43 10.48
C ASN A 76 -5.78 3.93 9.13
N TRP A 77 -6.69 4.22 8.20
CA TRP A 77 -6.37 4.76 6.87
C TRP A 77 -7.04 6.12 6.57
N PHE A 78 -7.91 6.60 7.46
CA PHE A 78 -8.85 7.71 7.21
C PHE A 78 -8.72 8.89 8.19
N TYR A 79 -7.76 8.88 9.11
CA TYR A 79 -7.47 9.99 10.03
C TYR A 79 -6.00 10.44 9.96
#